data_AF-A0A965NCJ0-F1
#
_entry.id   AF-A0A965NCJ0-F1
#
_cell.length_a   1.000
_cell.length_b   1.000
_cell.length_c   1.000
_cell.angle_alpha   90.00
_cell.angle_beta   90.00
_cell.angle_gamma   90.00
#
_symmetry.space_group_name_H-M   'P 1'
#
loop_
_entity.id
_entity.type
_entity.pdbx_description
1 polymer ?
#
loop_
_entity_poly.entity_id
_entity_poly.type
_entity_poly.pdbx_seq_one_letter_code
_entity_poly.pdbx_strand_id
1 'polypeptide(L)'
;MVTGLLKQIFGSRNDRLLKQYKRIVAQINDLESSIASLDDAGLQAKTAEFKDRLAQGQTLDQILPEAFAVVREASKRVMGMRHFDVQLIGGMALHAGKIAEMRTGEGKTLTATLPVYLNALTGRGVHV
;
A
#
# COMPACT_ATOMS: atom_id res chain seq x y z
N MET A 1 37.69 -2.88 7.00
CA MET A 1 37.39 -1.59 7.66
C MET A 1 36.80 -0.55 6.70
N VAL A 2 37.25 -0.45 5.44
CA VAL A 2 36.70 0.50 4.43
C VAL A 2 35.23 0.25 4.05
N THR A 3 34.77 -1.00 4.07
CA THR A 3 33.40 -1.40 3.67
C THR A 3 32.30 -0.95 4.64
N GLY A 4 32.60 -0.84 5.94
CA GLY A 4 31.63 -0.37 6.95
C GLY A 4 31.35 1.13 6.86
N LEU A 5 32.38 1.92 6.54
CA LEU A 5 32.30 3.38 6.44
C LEU A 5 31.50 3.84 5.21
N LEU A 6 31.66 3.15 4.06
CA LEU A 6 30.90 3.43 2.85
C LEU A 6 29.40 3.10 2.99
N LYS A 7 29.04 2.05 3.75
CA LYS A 7 27.64 1.69 4.03
C LYS A 7 26.93 2.71 4.93
N GLN A 8 27.64 3.33 5.86
CA GLN A 8 27.09 4.42 6.69
C GLN A 8 26.78 5.68 5.89
N ILE A 9 27.57 5.98 4.84
CA ILE A 9 27.40 7.19 4.02
C ILE A 9 26.31 7.02 2.95
N PHE A 10 26.22 5.85 2.29
CA PHE A 10 25.28 5.62 1.17
C PHE A 10 24.02 4.82 1.53
N GLY A 11 23.95 4.28 2.75
CA GLY A 11 22.90 3.37 3.19
C GLY A 11 22.90 2.02 2.48
N SER A 12 22.17 1.06 3.03
CA SER A 12 21.91 -0.22 2.38
C SER A 12 20.84 -0.10 1.28
N ARG A 13 20.73 -1.14 0.44
CA ARG A 13 19.61 -1.28 -0.51
C ARG A 13 18.25 -1.23 0.20
N ASN A 14 18.16 -1.81 1.40
CA ASN A 14 16.94 -1.81 2.20
C ASN A 14 16.62 -0.41 2.72
N ASP A 15 17.62 0.36 3.15
CA ASP A 15 17.39 1.75 3.60
C ASP A 15 16.84 2.61 2.46
N ARG A 16 17.34 2.41 1.24
CA ARG A 16 16.84 3.11 0.04
C ARG A 16 15.39 2.70 -0.30
N LEU A 17 15.08 1.41 -0.23
CA LEU A 17 13.71 0.91 -0.44
C LEU A 17 12.74 1.45 0.62
N LEU A 18 13.12 1.41 1.89
CA LEU A 18 12.30 1.95 2.98
C LEU A 18 12.10 3.46 2.82
N LYS A 19 13.10 4.21 2.35
CA LYS A 19 12.96 5.64 2.03
C LYS A 19 11.95 5.89 0.91
N GLN A 20 11.92 5.04 -0.13
CA GLN A 20 10.91 5.11 -1.18
C GLN A 20 9.52 4.82 -0.64
N TYR A 21 9.35 3.73 0.12
CA TYR A 21 8.07 3.39 0.73
C TYR A 21 7.56 4.47 1.67
N LYS A 22 8.43 5.09 2.49
CA LYS A 22 8.03 6.21 3.36
C LYS A 22 7.49 7.42 2.60
N ARG A 23 7.99 7.69 1.38
CA ARG A 23 7.44 8.75 0.52
C ARG A 23 6.03 8.40 0.04
N ILE A 24 5.81 7.14 -0.34
CA ILE A 24 4.49 6.65 -0.76
C ILE A 24 3.53 6.64 0.44
N VAL A 25 3.98 6.27 1.64
CA VAL A 25 3.18 6.38 2.87
C VAL A 25 2.71 7.82 3.09
N ALA A 26 3.57 8.81 2.91
CA ALA A 26 3.18 10.21 3.02
C ALA A 26 2.06 10.56 2.01
N GLN A 27 2.20 10.14 0.74
CA GLN A 27 1.15 10.31 -0.26
C GLN A 27 -0.17 9.64 0.12
N ILE A 28 -0.13 8.42 0.68
CA ILE A 28 -1.33 7.71 1.17
C ILE A 28 -1.98 8.47 2.34
N ASN A 29 -1.18 9.00 3.26
CA ASN A 29 -1.66 9.77 4.40
C ASN A 29 -2.29 11.11 3.95
N ASP A 30 -1.71 11.78 2.96
CA ASP A 30 -2.24 13.03 2.41
C ASP A 30 -3.61 12.84 1.76
N LEU A 31 -3.92 11.64 1.26
CA LEU A 31 -5.21 11.28 0.69
C LEU A 31 -6.28 10.93 1.75
N GLU A 32 -5.91 10.80 3.03
CA GLU A 32 -6.84 10.32 4.07
C GLU A 32 -8.07 11.22 4.21
N SER A 33 -7.89 12.54 4.19
CA SER A 33 -9.01 13.50 4.34
C SER A 33 -10.01 13.41 3.19
N SER A 34 -9.53 13.32 1.95
CA SER A 34 -10.38 13.27 0.75
C SER A 34 -11.05 11.92 0.56
N ILE A 35 -10.42 10.82 0.98
CA ILE A 35 -11.04 9.49 0.94
C ILE A 35 -12.05 9.33 2.09
N ALA A 36 -11.74 9.84 3.28
CA ALA A 36 -12.65 9.78 4.43
C ALA A 36 -13.93 10.61 4.23
N SER A 37 -13.90 11.65 3.38
CA SER A 37 -15.09 12.46 3.07
C SER A 37 -16.05 11.80 2.09
N LEU A 38 -15.66 10.70 1.42
CA LEU A 38 -16.56 9.93 0.56
C LEU A 38 -17.61 9.21 1.40
N ASP A 39 -18.83 9.06 0.88
CA ASP A 39 -19.79 8.11 1.41
C ASP A 39 -19.44 6.67 0.97
N ASP A 40 -20.20 5.68 1.45
CA ASP A 40 -19.91 4.28 1.15
C ASP A 40 -20.08 3.97 -0.35
N ALA A 41 -21.04 4.61 -1.01
CA ALA A 41 -21.23 4.47 -2.45
C ALA A 41 -20.05 5.04 -3.24
N GLY A 42 -19.57 6.24 -2.87
CA GLY A 42 -18.40 6.87 -3.45
C GLY A 42 -17.13 6.05 -3.22
N LEU A 43 -16.93 5.50 -2.02
CA LEU A 43 -15.79 4.64 -1.72
C LEU A 43 -15.81 3.34 -2.55
N GLN A 44 -16.98 2.72 -2.71
CA GLN A 44 -17.16 1.54 -3.57
C GLN A 44 -16.89 1.87 -5.05
N ALA A 45 -17.36 3.03 -5.53
CA ALA A 45 -17.19 3.48 -6.91
C ALA A 45 -15.72 3.63 -7.33
N LYS A 46 -14.80 3.90 -6.39
CA LYS A 46 -13.35 3.95 -6.66
C LYS A 46 -12.83 2.66 -7.31
N THR A 47 -13.43 1.51 -7.01
CA THR A 47 -13.03 0.23 -7.63
C THR A 47 -13.28 0.22 -9.14
N ALA A 48 -14.41 0.77 -9.60
CA ALA A 48 -14.69 0.89 -11.04
C ALA A 48 -13.74 1.90 -11.69
N GLU A 49 -13.54 3.06 -11.04
CA GLU A 49 -12.61 4.10 -11.50
C GLU A 49 -11.18 3.55 -11.69
N PHE A 50 -10.67 2.76 -10.73
CA PHE A 50 -9.34 2.16 -10.85
C PHE A 50 -9.27 1.16 -12.02
N LYS A 51 -10.30 0.34 -12.23
CA LYS A 51 -10.34 -0.58 -13.37
C LYS A 51 -10.33 0.18 -14.70
N ASP A 52 -11.08 1.27 -14.80
CA ASP A 52 -11.10 2.11 -15.99
C ASP A 52 -9.74 2.76 -16.25
N ARG A 53 -9.07 3.27 -15.20
CA ARG A 53 -7.72 3.84 -15.30
C ARG A 53 -6.69 2.81 -15.74
N LEU A 54 -6.78 1.58 -15.25
CA LEU A 54 -5.92 0.48 -15.69
C LEU A 54 -6.19 0.12 -17.15
N ALA A 55 -7.46 0.10 -17.57
CA ALA A 55 -7.83 -0.13 -18.97
C ALA A 55 -7.31 0.98 -19.91
N GLN A 56 -7.19 2.20 -19.39
CA GLN A 56 -6.58 3.35 -20.09
C GLN A 56 -5.04 3.34 -20.07
N GLY A 57 -4.42 2.32 -19.47
CA GLY A 57 -2.97 2.12 -19.49
C GLY A 57 -2.21 2.65 -18.28
N GLN A 58 -2.88 3.12 -17.22
CA GLN A 58 -2.18 3.36 -15.95
C GLN A 58 -1.66 2.05 -15.37
N THR A 59 -0.56 2.12 -14.62
CA THR A 59 0.01 0.96 -13.93
C THR A 59 -0.52 0.82 -12.50
N LEU A 60 -0.40 -0.39 -11.93
CA LEU A 60 -0.73 -0.62 -10.53
C LEU A 60 0.07 0.30 -9.59
N ASP A 61 1.35 0.52 -9.86
CA ASP A 61 2.20 1.42 -9.08
C ASP A 61 1.69 2.87 -9.08
N GLN A 62 1.12 3.33 -10.21
CA GLN A 62 0.57 4.69 -10.33
C GLN A 62 -0.70 4.87 -9.49
N ILE A 63 -1.54 3.83 -9.37
CA ILE A 63 -2.78 3.89 -8.59
C ILE A 63 -2.60 3.43 -7.14
N LEU A 64 -1.46 2.82 -6.80
CA LEU A 64 -1.20 2.22 -5.49
C LEU A 64 -1.49 3.16 -4.31
N PRO A 65 -1.03 4.43 -4.28
CA PRO A 65 -1.26 5.29 -3.13
C PRO A 65 -2.76 5.48 -2.85
N GLU A 66 -3.55 5.67 -3.90
CA GLU A 66 -4.98 5.90 -3.80
C GLU A 66 -5.75 4.63 -3.48
N ALA A 67 -5.39 3.51 -4.12
CA ALA A 67 -5.97 2.20 -3.81
C ALA A 67 -5.71 1.78 -2.36
N PHE A 68 -4.51 2.05 -1.82
CA PHE A 68 -4.20 1.77 -0.41
C PHE A 68 -4.96 2.68 0.54
N ALA A 69 -5.17 3.95 0.19
CA ALA A 69 -6.01 4.87 0.97
C ALA A 69 -7.47 4.38 1.03
N VAL A 70 -8.02 3.91 -0.10
CA VAL A 70 -9.37 3.33 -0.20
C VAL A 70 -9.50 2.09 0.69
N VAL A 71 -8.55 1.15 0.63
CA VAL A 71 -8.58 -0.07 1.47
C VAL A 71 -8.45 0.28 2.96
N ARG A 72 -7.59 1.25 3.31
CA ARG A 72 -7.45 1.73 4.69
C ARG A 72 -8.77 2.28 5.22
N GLU A 73 -9.44 3.13 4.45
CA GLU A 73 -10.72 3.71 4.87
C GLU A 73 -11.81 2.64 4.95
N ALA A 74 -11.87 1.72 3.99
CA ALA A 74 -12.80 0.59 4.04
C ALA A 74 -12.58 -0.27 5.30
N SER A 75 -11.32 -0.56 5.65
CA SER A 75 -10.97 -1.27 6.89
C SER A 75 -11.39 -0.51 8.14
N LYS A 76 -11.19 0.81 8.16
CA LYS A 76 -11.61 1.66 9.28
C LYS A 76 -13.13 1.64 9.46
N ARG A 77 -13.91 1.69 8.37
CA ARG A 77 -15.38 1.65 8.42
C ARG A 77 -15.92 0.27 8.81
N VAL A 78 -15.40 -0.78 8.19
CA VAL A 78 -15.96 -2.14 8.32
C VAL A 78 -15.43 -2.87 9.54
N MET A 79 -14.13 -2.71 9.83
CA MET A 79 -13.45 -3.45 10.91
C MET A 79 -13.09 -2.58 12.12
N GLY A 80 -13.26 -1.26 12.03
CA GLY A 80 -12.79 -0.33 13.07
C GLY A 80 -11.26 -0.22 13.15
N MET A 81 -10.54 -0.72 12.14
CA MET A 81 -9.07 -0.79 12.15
C MET A 81 -8.49 0.10 11.06
N ARG A 82 -7.82 1.19 11.44
CA ARG A 82 -7.03 2.00 10.50
C ARG A 82 -5.65 1.39 10.33
N HIS A 83 -5.23 1.10 9.09
CA HIS A 83 -3.89 0.59 8.84
C HIS A 83 -2.79 1.54 9.34
N PHE A 84 -1.84 1.00 10.09
CA PHE A 84 -0.61 1.70 10.47
C PHE A 84 0.34 1.85 9.27
N ASP A 85 1.26 2.81 9.35
CA ASP A 85 2.22 3.08 8.28
C ASP A 85 3.15 1.88 8.01
N VAL A 86 3.49 1.11 9.05
CA VAL A 86 4.27 -0.14 8.88
C VAL A 86 3.50 -1.21 8.11
N GLN A 87 2.17 -1.22 8.21
CA GLN A 87 1.32 -2.14 7.45
C GLN A 87 1.24 -1.70 5.99
N LEU A 88 1.19 -0.40 5.70
CA LEU A 88 1.31 0.11 4.33
C LEU A 88 2.65 -0.29 3.69
N ILE A 89 3.75 -0.18 4.46
CA ILE A 89 5.09 -0.61 4.03
C ILE A 89 5.10 -2.12 3.74
N GLY A 90 4.52 -2.94 4.61
CA GLY A 90 4.36 -4.37 4.38
C GLY A 90 3.58 -4.69 3.11
N GLY A 91 2.46 -3.98 2.89
CA GLY A 91 1.65 -4.12 1.68
C GLY A 91 2.43 -3.78 0.39
N MET A 92 3.21 -2.70 0.40
CA MET A 92 4.07 -2.34 -0.73
C MET A 92 5.19 -3.35 -0.96
N ALA A 93 5.77 -3.91 0.10
CA ALA A 93 6.77 -4.96 -0.03
C ALA A 93 6.20 -6.21 -0.69
N LEU A 94 5.00 -6.65 -0.28
CA LEU A 94 4.28 -7.78 -0.88
C LEU A 94 3.92 -7.50 -2.35
N HIS A 95 3.37 -6.31 -2.66
CA HIS A 95 3.06 -5.93 -4.04
C HIS A 95 4.32 -5.95 -4.94
N ALA A 96 5.47 -5.50 -4.41
CA ALA A 96 6.75 -5.54 -5.12
C ALA A 96 7.37 -6.95 -5.22
N GLY A 97 6.64 -8.02 -4.88
CA GLY A 97 7.11 -9.41 -4.95
C GLY A 97 8.18 -9.76 -3.91
N LYS A 98 8.21 -9.07 -2.76
CA LYS A 98 9.18 -9.29 -1.68
C LYS A 98 8.52 -9.91 -0.46
N ILE A 99 9.35 -10.43 0.45
CA ILE A 99 8.90 -10.88 1.77
C ILE A 99 8.77 -9.67 2.71
N ALA A 100 7.59 -9.50 3.29
CA ALA A 100 7.34 -8.51 4.32
C ALA A 100 7.57 -9.13 5.71
N GLU A 101 8.75 -8.91 6.29
CA GLU A 101 9.06 -9.34 7.66
C GLU A 101 8.35 -8.42 8.67
N MET A 102 7.40 -8.97 9.41
CA MET A 102 6.60 -8.24 10.41
C MET A 102 6.40 -9.11 11.65
N ARG A 103 6.55 -8.51 12.83
CA ARG A 103 6.37 -9.20 14.11
C ARG A 103 4.94 -9.72 14.29
N THR A 104 4.75 -10.70 15.17
CA THR A 104 3.42 -11.15 15.57
C THR A 104 2.69 -10.01 16.27
N GLY A 105 1.41 -9.82 15.97
CA GLY A 105 0.62 -8.68 16.47
C GLY A 105 0.61 -7.45 15.56
N GLU A 106 1.52 -7.34 14.57
CA GLU A 106 1.56 -6.21 13.63
C GLU A 106 0.42 -6.21 12.59
N GLY A 107 -0.54 -7.14 12.69
CA GLY A 107 -1.71 -7.20 11.81
C GLY A 107 -1.42 -7.70 10.38
N LYS A 108 -0.60 -8.75 10.23
CA LYS A 108 -0.23 -9.34 8.92
C LYS A 108 -1.43 -9.66 8.01
N THR A 109 -2.51 -10.21 8.56
CA THR A 109 -3.73 -10.52 7.81
C THR A 109 -4.38 -9.25 7.25
N LEU A 110 -4.42 -8.19 8.05
CA LEU A 110 -4.95 -6.89 7.62
C LEU A 110 -4.03 -6.21 6.61
N THR A 111 -2.70 -6.34 6.77
CA THR A 111 -1.72 -5.88 5.78
C THR A 111 -1.91 -6.52 4.41
N ALA A 112 -2.24 -7.81 4.36
CA ALA A 112 -2.40 -8.54 3.10
C ALA A 112 -3.57 -8.02 2.25
N THR A 113 -4.59 -7.39 2.86
CA THR A 113 -5.74 -6.86 2.10
C THR A 113 -5.35 -5.76 1.12
N LEU A 114 -4.32 -4.96 1.45
CA LEU A 114 -3.81 -3.85 0.62
C LEU A 114 -3.30 -4.34 -0.76
N PRO A 115 -2.26 -5.20 -0.84
CA PRO A 115 -1.77 -5.71 -2.12
C PRO A 115 -2.75 -6.68 -2.77
N VAL A 116 -3.56 -7.43 -2.00
CA VAL A 116 -4.57 -8.32 -2.58
C VAL A 116 -5.59 -7.51 -3.36
N TYR A 117 -6.15 -6.45 -2.78
CA TYR A 117 -7.08 -5.56 -3.47
C TYR A 117 -6.44 -4.94 -4.71
N LEU A 118 -5.27 -4.32 -4.58
CA LEU A 118 -4.58 -3.65 -5.68
C LEU A 118 -4.36 -4.60 -6.87
N ASN A 119 -3.80 -5.79 -6.64
CA ASN A 119 -3.51 -6.74 -7.71
C ASN A 119 -4.79 -7.37 -8.28
N ALA A 120 -5.84 -7.56 -7.48
CA ALA A 120 -7.14 -8.07 -7.92
C ALA A 120 -7.85 -7.13 -8.90
N LEU A 121 -7.52 -5.82 -8.90
CA LEU A 121 -8.05 -4.87 -9.89
C LEU A 121 -7.72 -5.26 -11.34
N THR A 122 -6.68 -6.06 -11.57
CA THR A 122 -6.35 -6.57 -12.90
C THR A 122 -7.32 -7.65 -13.41
N GLY A 123 -8.21 -8.18 -12.56
CA GLY A 123 -9.17 -9.22 -12.94
C GLY A 123 -8.56 -10.62 -13.14
N ARG A 124 -7.26 -10.80 -12.91
CA ARG A 124 -6.54 -12.07 -13.12
C ARG A 124 -6.57 -13.03 -11.92
N GLY A 125 -7.23 -12.63 -10.83
CA GLY A 125 -7.24 -13.37 -9.57
C GLY A 125 -6.00 -13.12 -8.71
N VAL A 126 -6.13 -13.39 -7.42
CA VAL A 126 -5.05 -13.36 -6.42
C VAL A 126 -5.20 -14.58 -5.53
N HIS A 127 -4.12 -15.32 -5.31
CA HIS A 127 -4.08 -16.45 -4.38
C HIS A 127 -3.35 -16.00 -3.11
N VAL A 128 -3.95 -16.28 -1.95
CA VAL A 128 -3.44 -15.91 -0.62
C VAL A 128 -3.08 -17.17 0.14
#